data_AF-A0A936EFL6-F1
#
_entry.id   AF-A0A936EFL6-F1
#
_cell.length_a   1.000
_cell.length_b   1.000
_cell.length_c   1.000
_cell.angle_alpha   90.00
_cell.angle_beta   90.00
_cell.angle_gamma   90.00
#
_symmetry.space_group_name_H-M   'P 1'
#
loop_
_entity.id
_entity.type
_entity.pdbx_description
1 polymer ?
#
loop_
_entity_poly.entity_id
_entity_poly.type
_entity_poly.pdbx_seq_one_letter_code
_entity_poly.pdbx_strand_id
1 'polypeptide(L)'
;MNPGTLDRWTSLRRLETTIDSIGGVVCGWTHVAFVWAQKLPEKGREFTAAQSRIAEAVGVLRIRYRSDVAATWRVFVRGLTTK
;
A
#
# COMPACT_ATOMS: atom_id res chain seq x y z
N MET A 1 12.71 7.93 14.05
CA MET A 1 12.00 6.67 13.75
C MET A 1 12.79 5.53 14.39
N ASN A 2 12.17 4.64 15.17
CA ASN A 2 12.86 3.46 15.71
C ASN A 2 12.81 2.33 14.65
N PRO A 3 13.95 1.87 14.10
CA PRO A 3 13.95 0.83 13.06
C PRO A 3 13.55 -0.55 13.58
N GLY A 4 13.67 -0.82 14.89
CA GLY A 4 13.31 -2.12 15.48
C GLY A 4 11.81 -2.40 15.50
N THR A 5 10.96 -1.40 15.23
CA THR A 5 9.50 -1.56 15.20
C THR A 5 8.94 -1.92 13.83
N LEU A 6 9.80 -2.09 12.81
CA LEU A 6 9.42 -2.48 11.46
C LEU A 6 9.35 -4.00 11.33
N ASP A 7 8.17 -4.58 11.58
CA ASP A 7 7.95 -6.02 11.71
C ASP A 7 7.39 -6.69 10.45
N ARG A 8 6.98 -5.92 9.43
CA ARG A 8 6.22 -6.46 8.29
C ARG A 8 6.94 -6.30 6.95
N TRP A 9 7.06 -7.41 6.23
CA TRP A 9 7.56 -7.42 4.86
C TRP A 9 6.47 -7.02 3.87
N THR A 10 6.71 -5.93 3.14
CA THR A 10 5.68 -5.22 2.38
C THR A 10 6.15 -4.91 0.96
N SER A 11 5.32 -5.22 -0.05
CA SER A 11 5.56 -4.93 -1.46
C SER A 11 5.01 -3.55 -1.83
N LEU A 12 5.85 -2.70 -2.40
CA LEU A 12 5.44 -1.46 -3.06
C LEU A 12 5.23 -1.69 -4.55
N ARG A 13 4.09 -1.22 -5.08
CA ARG A 13 3.75 -1.31 -6.49
C ARG A 13 3.38 0.05 -7.03
N ARG A 14 3.97 0.43 -8.16
CA ARG A 14 3.62 1.66 -8.90
C ARG A 14 2.61 1.32 -9.99
N LEU A 15 1.75 2.28 -10.31
CA LEU A 15 0.96 2.22 -11.53
C LEU A 15 1.90 2.46 -12.71
N GLU A 16 1.87 1.57 -13.69
CA GLU A 16 2.60 1.69 -14.93
C GLU A 16 1.61 1.65 -16.08
N THR A 17 1.70 2.65 -16.94
CA THR A 17 0.82 2.80 -18.09
C THR A 17 1.63 2.53 -19.34
N THR A 18 1.27 1.48 -20.06
CA THR A 18 1.92 1.07 -21.31
C THR A 18 0.94 1.18 -22.47
N ILE A 19 1.48 1.34 -23.68
CA ILE A 19 0.69 1.37 -24.92
C ILE A 19 0.79 -0.01 -25.55
N ASP A 20 -0.33 -0.61 -25.91
CA ASP A 20 -0.37 -1.88 -26.62
C ASP A 20 -0.02 -1.71 -28.11
N SER A 21 0.13 -2.82 -28.81
CA SER A 21 0.52 -2.83 -30.23
C SER A 21 -0.51 -2.19 -31.18
N ILE A 22 -1.72 -1.87 -30.69
CA ILE A 22 -2.84 -1.31 -31.47
C ILE A 22 -3.14 0.13 -30.99
N GLY A 23 -2.34 0.69 -30.07
CA GLY A 23 -2.49 2.05 -29.55
C GLY A 23 -3.42 2.19 -28.35
N GLY A 24 -3.92 1.09 -27.79
CA GLY A 24 -4.68 1.07 -26.54
C GLY A 24 -3.80 1.32 -25.32
N VAL A 25 -4.36 2.00 -24.31
CA VAL A 25 -3.66 2.29 -23.04
C VAL A 25 -3.97 1.18 -22.04
N VAL A 26 -2.93 0.47 -21.60
CA VAL A 26 -3.01 -0.60 -20.61
C VAL A 26 -2.40 -0.14 -19.29
N CYS A 27 -3.15 -0.25 -18.20
CA CYS A 27 -2.69 0.09 -16.85
C CYS A 27 -2.36 -1.17 -16.05
N GLY A 28 -1.09 -1.31 -15.64
CA GLY A 28 -0.59 -2.41 -14.83
C GLY A 28 -0.02 -1.94 -13.49
N TRP A 29 0.07 -2.86 -12.52
CA TRP A 29 0.74 -2.59 -11.24
C TRP A 29 2.09 -3.29 -11.20
N THR A 30 3.16 -2.52 -11.33
CA THR A 30 4.52 -3.06 -11.39
C THR A 30 5.14 -3.04 -10.00
N HIS A 31 5.76 -4.16 -9.62
CA HIS A 31 6.49 -4.27 -8.36
C HIS A 31 7.75 -3.42 -8.40
N VAL A 32 7.91 -2.53 -7.41
CA VAL A 32 9.07 -1.65 -7.31
C VAL A 32 10.08 -2.20 -6.32
N ALA A 33 9.63 -2.55 -5.11
CA ALA A 33 10.53 -3.02 -4.06
C ALA A 33 9.75 -3.69 -2.93
N PHE A 34 10.45 -4.54 -2.18
CA PHE A 34 10.03 -4.95 -0.86
C PHE A 34 10.68 -4.08 0.22
N VAL A 35 9.90 -3.68 1.22
CA VAL A 35 10.32 -2.85 2.33
C VAL A 35 9.77 -3.38 3.65
N TRP A 36 10.51 -3.11 4.73
CA TRP A 36 10.01 -3.30 6.07
C TRP A 36 9.09 -2.15 6.47
N ALA A 37 7.92 -2.49 6.99
CA ALA A 37 6.88 -1.56 7.43
C ALA A 37 6.40 -1.91 8.84
N GLN A 38 5.93 -0.90 9.55
CA GLN A 38 5.22 -1.04 10.83
C GLN A 38 3.76 -0.66 10.61
N LYS A 39 2.82 -1.52 11.02
CA LYS A 39 1.39 -1.12 11.09
C LYS A 39 1.17 -0.29 12.35
N LEU A 40 0.73 0.95 12.18
CA LEU A 40 0.29 1.78 13.31
C LEU A 40 -1.15 1.41 13.67
N PRO A 41 -1.49 1.30 14.97
CA PRO A 41 -2.88 1.12 15.38
C PRO A 41 -3.66 2.37 14.98
N GLU A 42 -4.85 2.16 14.42
CA GLU A 42 -5.80 3.26 14.26
C GLU A 42 -6.23 3.68 15.66
N LYS A 43 -5.82 4.87 16.09
CA LYS A 43 -6.33 5.42 17.36
C LYS A 43 -7.83 5.59 17.15
N GLY A 44 -8.63 4.84 17.90
CA GLY A 44 -10.10 4.72 17.77
C GLY A 44 -10.90 5.98 18.09
N ARG A 45 -10.51 7.13 17.53
CA ARG A 45 -11.35 8.32 17.48
C ARG A 45 -11.32 8.84 16.05
N GLU A 46 -12.50 8.84 15.44
CA GLU A 46 -12.84 9.40 14.13
C GLU A 46 -12.68 8.46 12.93
N PHE A 47 -13.53 7.43 12.85
CA PHE A 47 -14.06 6.99 11.55
C PHE A 47 -15.50 6.47 11.67
N THR A 48 -16.41 7.35 12.08
CA THR A 48 -17.86 7.13 11.97
C THR A 48 -18.33 7.69 10.62
N ALA A 49 -17.95 7.04 9.52
CA ALA A 49 -18.61 7.20 8.21
C ALA A 49 -18.01 6.23 7.20
N ALA A 50 -18.64 5.06 7.01
CA ALA A 50 -18.75 4.32 5.74
C ALA A 50 -19.09 2.86 6.04
N GLN A 51 -20.36 2.60 6.38
CA GLN A 51 -20.94 1.28 6.18
C GLN A 51 -21.08 1.05 4.68
N SER A 52 -20.04 0.53 4.04
CA SER A 52 -20.17 -0.24 2.81
C SER A 52 -19.11 -1.32 2.81
N ARG A 53 -19.60 -2.55 2.61
CA ARG A 53 -18.87 -3.81 2.69
C ARG A 53 -17.89 -3.94 1.52
N ILE A 54 -16.88 -3.08 1.48
CA ILE A 54 -15.63 -3.29 0.77
C ILE A 54 -14.62 -3.44 1.90
N ALA A 55 -13.83 -4.51 1.88
CA ALA A 55 -12.76 -4.73 2.85
C ALA A 55 -11.61 -3.73 2.60
N GLU A 56 -11.92 -2.44 2.60
CA GLU A 56 -10.95 -1.36 2.65
C GLU A 56 -10.49 -1.29 4.11
N ALA A 57 -9.53 -2.14 4.45
CA ALA A 57 -8.80 -2.01 5.69
C ALA A 57 -7.98 -0.72 5.60
N VAL A 58 -8.63 0.41 5.92
CA VAL A 58 -7.95 1.67 6.19
C VAL A 58 -6.93 1.37 7.31
N GLY A 59 -5.71 1.82 7.11
CA GLY A 59 -4.63 1.54 8.02
C GLY A 59 -3.39 2.34 7.67
N VAL A 60 -2.69 2.80 8.70
CA VAL A 60 -1.46 3.57 8.52
C VAL A 60 -0.26 2.63 8.62
N LEU A 61 0.54 2.59 7.54
CA LEU A 61 1.83 1.90 7.52
C LEU A 61 2.96 2.93 7.59
N ARG A 62 3.90 2.71 8.49
CA ARG A 62 5.13 3.50 8.60
C ARG A 62 6.29 2.71 7.99
N ILE A 63 6.96 3.31 7.01
CA ILE A 63 8.19 2.79 6.40
C ILE A 63 9.34 3.77 6.62
N ARG A 64 10.57 3.34 6.29
CA ARG A 64 11.70 4.27 6.21
C ARG A 64 11.44 5.29 5.11
N TYR A 65 11.96 6.51 5.30
CA TYR A 65 11.87 7.55 4.29
C TYR A 65 12.48 7.09 2.96
N ARG A 66 11.78 7.38 1.87
CA ARG A 66 12.19 7.09 0.50
C ARG A 66 11.56 8.15 -0.40
N SER A 67 12.37 8.78 -1.25
CA SER A 67 11.96 9.95 -2.04
C SER A 67 11.16 9.62 -3.30
N ASP A 68 11.13 8.35 -3.71
CA ASP A 68 10.45 7.86 -4.92
C ASP A 68 9.01 7.36 -4.65
N VAL A 69 8.58 7.30 -3.39
CA VAL A 69 7.24 6.82 -3.03
C VAL A 69 6.22 7.92 -3.28
N ALA A 70 5.23 7.62 -4.11
CA ALA A 70 4.13 8.53 -4.45
C ALA A 70 2.79 8.04 -3.90
N ALA A 71 1.85 8.96 -3.64
CA ALA A 71 0.51 8.66 -3.15
C ALA A 71 -0.32 7.74 -4.07
N THR A 72 0.03 7.69 -5.36
CA THR A 72 -0.61 6.82 -6.36
C THR A 72 -0.23 5.34 -6.25
N TRP A 73 0.77 5.00 -5.42
CA TRP A 73 1.27 3.63 -5.31
C TRP A 73 0.37 2.77 -4.43
N ARG A 74 0.40 1.45 -4.69
CA ARG A 74 -0.25 0.45 -3.86
C ARG A 74 0.75 -0.29 -3.00
N VAL A 75 0.27 -0.68 -1.83
CA VAL A 75 1.07 -1.35 -0.80
C VAL A 75 0.43 -2.69 -0.49
N PHE A 76 1.21 -3.76 -0.56
CA PHE A 76 0.76 -5.12 -0.27
C PHE A 76 1.57 -5.68 0.89
N VAL A 77 0.90 -5.95 2.01
CA VAL A 77 1.52 -6.57 3.18
C VAL A 77 1.27 -8.07 3.15
N ARG A 78 2.33 -8.88 3.26
CA ARG A 78 2.18 -10.34 3.33
C ARG A 78 1.43 -10.72 4.61
N GLY A 79 0.30 -11.41 4.47
CA GLY A 79 -0.46 -11.98 5.61
C GLY A 79 -1.73 -11.24 6.02
N LEU A 80 -2.14 -10.17 5.33
CA LEU A 80 -3.48 -9.59 5.46
C LEU A 80 -4.39 -10.16 4.37
N THR A 81 -4.63 -11.47 4.41
CA THR A 81 -5.75 -12.06 3.68
C THR A 81 -6.97 -11.90 4.58
N THR A 82 -7.78 -10.87 4.33
CA THR A 82 -9.16 -10.83 4.86
C THR A 82 -9.88 -12.06 4.35
N LYS A 83 -10.13 -13.02 5.25
CA LYS A 83 -11.09 -14.11 5.03
C LYS A 83 -12.50 -13.54 4.98
#